data_AF-A0A0G1MVJ3-F1
#
_entry.id   AF-A0A0G1MVJ3-F1
#
_cell.length_a   1.000
_cell.length_b   1.000
_cell.length_c   1.000
_cell.angle_alpha   90.00
_cell.angle_beta   90.00
_cell.angle_gamma   90.00
#
_symmetry.space_group_name_H-M   'P 1'
#
loop_
_entity.id
_entity.type
_entity.pdbx_description
1 polymer ?
#
loop_
_entity_poly.entity_id
_entity_poly.type
_entity_poly.pdbx_seq_one_letter_code
_entity_poly.pdbx_strand_id
1 'polypeptide(L)'
;MRPWGGCGSSAILLSPTIIGYRPLTLDFGFSSVLNVSMKLFSLQCAWCNRKIYRRRGRINEALKFGWRSFCSNSCIAKSHNKQTTLTCSRPGCNKLFKRTPAEIKKVKFSYCSHLCAVIVGNSKRQKKIRICANHGCKNQFIGDRKYCSPGCIPIQKIKCNKKFILSEIRSFEKKHGRIPFKREFHHNKAARLRFGSWNNAIKAAGFHPNPVMFADKFVSKDGHKCDSLAERIIDDWLFSKDIKHERNILYPGDQGLKVDFKIRNYWVEFFGLSGEHIKYDRLKRKKFRLAKKFNLTLVRIYPNDLFPKSKLVEKFAYLLK
;
A
#
# COMPACT_ATOMS: atom_id res chain seq x y z
N MET A 1 19.47 18.55 -21.14
CA MET A 1 20.16 19.72 -20.56
C MET A 1 19.15 20.75 -20.08
N ARG A 2 18.94 20.81 -18.76
CA ARG A 2 18.39 21.94 -17.98
C ARG A 2 19.01 21.78 -16.58
N PRO A 3 19.71 22.79 -16.02
CA PRO A 3 20.34 22.64 -14.71
C PRO A 3 19.34 22.94 -13.59
N TRP A 4 19.36 22.13 -12.55
CA TRP A 4 18.67 22.35 -11.29
C TRP A 4 19.66 23.03 -10.33
N GLY A 5 19.34 24.27 -9.91
CA GLY A 5 20.09 24.99 -8.88
C GLY A 5 19.60 24.58 -7.49
N GLY A 6 20.50 24.03 -6.69
CA GLY A 6 20.30 23.80 -5.26
C GLY A 6 20.67 25.04 -4.46
N CYS A 7 19.80 25.46 -3.54
CA CYS A 7 20.13 26.40 -2.47
C CYS A 7 20.24 25.60 -1.17
N GLY A 8 21.45 25.52 -0.64
CA GLY A 8 21.72 25.04 0.71
C GLY A 8 21.40 26.12 1.74
N SER A 9 20.86 25.72 2.88
CA SER A 9 20.80 26.56 4.08
C SER A 9 21.34 25.76 5.24
N SER A 10 22.51 26.17 5.71
CA SER A 10 23.24 25.62 6.84
C SER A 10 22.48 25.94 8.13
N ALA A 11 22.11 24.90 8.87
CA ALA A 11 21.63 25.01 10.25
C ALA A 11 22.83 24.90 11.19
N ILE A 12 23.16 25.99 11.89
CA ILE A 12 24.14 25.98 12.98
C ILE A 12 23.36 25.70 14.28
N LEU A 13 23.66 24.55 14.87
CA LEU A 13 23.28 24.17 16.23
C LEU A 13 24.22 24.88 17.20
N LEU A 14 23.66 25.67 18.14
CA LEU A 14 24.37 26.10 19.34
C LEU A 14 23.58 25.67 20.58
N SER A 15 24.26 24.85 21.37
CA SER A 15 23.88 24.32 22.68
C SER A 15 23.79 25.42 23.73
N PRO A 16 22.91 25.32 24.74
CA PRO A 16 22.88 26.28 25.83
C PRO A 16 23.91 25.90 26.91
N THR A 17 24.92 26.76 27.07
CA THR A 17 25.86 26.73 28.19
C THR A 17 25.20 27.30 29.45
N ILE A 18 25.31 26.55 30.53
CA ILE A 18 24.93 26.90 31.90
C ILE A 18 25.88 28.00 32.38
N ILE A 19 25.36 29.18 32.71
CA ILE A 19 26.08 30.17 33.53
C ILE A 19 25.15 30.57 34.67
N GLY A 20 25.57 30.25 35.88
CA GLY A 20 24.86 30.54 37.11
C GLY A 20 24.92 32.03 37.45
N TYR A 21 23.79 32.56 37.92
CA TYR A 21 23.73 33.86 38.57
C TYR A 21 23.46 33.66 40.06
N ARG A 22 24.38 34.17 40.89
CA ARG A 22 24.21 34.35 42.33
C ARG A 22 23.07 35.35 42.60
N PRO A 23 22.29 35.17 43.67
CA PRO A 23 21.30 36.16 44.07
C PRO A 23 22.00 37.30 44.82
N LEU A 24 21.85 38.52 44.31
CA LEU A 24 22.09 39.75 45.06
C LEU A 24 20.71 40.24 45.54
N THR A 25 20.44 40.03 46.82
CA THR A 25 19.34 40.66 47.53
C THR A 25 19.64 42.15 47.70
N LEU A 26 18.79 42.99 47.15
CA LEU A 26 18.72 44.41 47.47
C LEU A 26 17.23 44.76 47.58
N ASP A 27 16.77 44.78 48.82
CA ASP A 27 15.49 45.36 49.23
C ASP A 27 15.53 46.86 48.98
N PHE A 28 14.66 47.35 48.08
CA PHE A 28 14.25 48.76 48.07
C PHE A 28 12.80 48.89 47.62
N GLY A 29 11.97 49.37 48.55
CA GLY A 29 10.90 50.31 48.26
C GLY A 29 9.61 49.72 47.69
N PHE A 30 8.65 49.48 48.58
CA PHE A 30 7.23 49.63 48.28
C PHE A 30 6.99 50.99 47.61
N SER A 31 6.79 50.98 46.29
CA SER A 31 6.10 52.07 45.60
C SER A 31 5.00 51.43 44.77
N SER A 32 3.77 51.73 45.18
CA SER A 32 2.52 51.37 44.53
C SER A 32 2.60 51.71 43.04
N VAL A 33 2.85 50.70 42.20
CA VAL A 33 2.64 50.83 40.76
C VAL A 33 1.15 51.05 40.58
N LEU A 34 0.79 52.29 40.25
CA LEU A 34 -0.53 52.69 39.81
C LEU A 34 -1.08 51.63 38.87
N ASN A 35 -2.18 51.00 39.29
CA ASN A 35 -3.00 50.14 38.45
C ASN A 35 -3.58 51.01 37.34
N VAL A 36 -2.81 51.26 36.27
CA VAL A 36 -3.31 51.98 35.10
C VAL A 36 -4.35 51.08 34.44
N SER A 37 -5.61 51.31 34.80
CA SER A 37 -6.77 50.73 34.15
C SER A 37 -6.63 50.92 32.65
N MET A 38 -6.31 49.84 31.94
CA MET A 38 -6.09 49.88 30.51
C MET A 38 -7.42 50.16 29.81
N LYS A 39 -7.66 51.43 29.47
CA LYS A 39 -8.89 51.86 28.80
C LYS A 39 -9.00 51.18 27.42
N LEU A 40 -9.95 50.25 27.31
CA LEU A 40 -10.30 49.58 26.07
C LEU A 40 -11.40 50.35 25.35
N PHE A 41 -11.28 50.45 24.03
CA PHE A 41 -12.24 51.12 23.16
C PHE A 41 -12.92 50.08 22.28
N SER A 42 -14.21 50.26 22.05
CA SER A 42 -14.99 49.36 21.22
C SER A 42 -14.95 49.77 19.75
N LEU A 43 -14.80 48.80 18.86
CA LEU A 43 -14.95 48.93 17.42
C LEU A 43 -15.65 47.68 16.85
N GLN A 44 -16.05 47.71 15.59
CA GLN A 44 -16.70 46.57 14.94
C GLN A 44 -15.68 45.70 14.20
N CYS A 45 -15.87 44.39 14.25
CA CYS A 45 -15.13 43.46 13.41
C CYS A 45 -15.52 43.66 11.94
N ALA A 46 -14.54 43.87 11.06
CA ALA A 46 -14.76 44.14 9.64
C ALA A 46 -15.34 42.97 8.82
N TRP A 47 -15.60 41.82 9.43
CA TRP A 47 -16.21 40.66 8.76
C TRP A 47 -17.59 40.31 9.32
N CYS A 48 -17.73 40.17 10.64
CA CYS A 48 -18.99 39.75 11.28
C CYS A 48 -19.73 40.88 11.99
N ASN A 49 -19.22 42.11 11.93
CA ASN A 49 -19.74 43.32 12.60
C ASN A 49 -19.86 43.22 14.14
N ARG A 50 -19.37 42.14 14.75
CA ARG A 50 -19.37 41.97 16.21
C ARG A 50 -18.51 43.04 16.88
N LYS A 51 -19.00 43.59 17.99
CA LYS A 51 -18.27 44.54 18.83
C LYS A 51 -17.02 43.87 19.44
N ILE A 52 -15.86 44.48 19.23
CA ILE A 52 -14.56 44.05 19.76
C ILE A 52 -13.92 45.19 20.55
N TYR A 53 -13.09 44.86 21.52
CA TYR A 53 -12.44 45.82 22.39
C TYR A 53 -10.92 45.79 22.19
N ARG A 54 -10.32 46.95 21.94
CA ARG A 54 -8.87 47.09 21.70
C ARG A 54 -8.32 48.32 22.42
N ARG A 55 -7.01 48.31 22.70
CA ARG A 55 -6.31 49.47 23.25
C ARG A 55 -6.26 50.58 22.20
N ARG A 56 -6.29 51.85 22.65
CA ARG A 56 -6.28 53.02 21.76
C ARG A 56 -5.09 53.03 20.79
N GLY A 57 -3.90 52.65 21.25
CA GLY A 57 -2.70 52.56 20.40
C GLY A 57 -2.88 51.63 19.20
N ARG A 58 -3.47 50.45 19.40
CA ARG A 58 -3.78 49.48 18.33
C ARG A 58 -4.81 50.01 17.33
N ILE A 59 -5.76 50.83 17.79
CA ILE A 59 -6.76 51.47 16.92
C ILE A 59 -6.09 52.56 16.08
N ASN A 60 -5.27 53.41 16.70
CA ASN A 60 -4.55 54.47 15.99
C ASN A 60 -3.57 53.90 14.96
N GLU A 61 -2.88 52.82 15.30
CA GLU A 61 -2.00 52.08 14.39
C GLU A 61 -2.80 51.51 13.21
N ALA A 62 -3.94 50.86 13.48
CA ALA A 62 -4.81 50.33 12.43
C ALA A 62 -5.36 51.44 11.52
N LEU A 63 -5.70 52.62 12.06
CA LEU A 63 -6.12 53.78 11.27
C LEU A 63 -4.97 54.33 10.42
N LYS A 64 -3.77 54.48 11.00
CA LYS A 64 -2.56 54.96 10.32
C LYS A 64 -2.20 54.11 9.10
N PHE A 65 -2.33 52.78 9.21
CA PHE A 65 -1.98 51.84 8.15
C PHE A 65 -3.19 51.31 7.35
N GLY A 66 -4.40 51.81 7.62
CA GLY A 66 -5.63 51.37 6.96
C GLY A 66 -5.99 49.89 7.21
N TRP A 67 -5.55 49.32 8.34
CA TRP A 67 -5.79 47.92 8.68
C TRP A 67 -7.21 47.70 9.21
N ARG A 68 -7.87 46.68 8.65
CA ARG A 68 -9.15 46.21 9.14
C ARG A 68 -8.97 45.44 10.45
N SER A 69 -9.87 45.66 11.39
CA SER A 69 -9.85 44.97 12.69
C SER A 69 -10.81 43.80 12.72
N PHE A 70 -10.37 42.68 13.32
CA PHE A 70 -11.15 41.44 13.37
C PHE A 70 -11.26 40.88 14.79
N CYS A 71 -12.34 40.14 15.06
CA CYS A 71 -12.56 39.49 16.35
C CYS A 71 -11.75 38.20 16.52
N SER A 72 -11.38 37.53 15.42
CA SER A 72 -10.72 36.22 15.44
C SER A 72 -9.91 35.97 14.16
N ASN A 73 -8.99 35.01 14.22
CA ASN A 73 -8.28 34.48 13.04
C ASN A 73 -9.26 33.89 12.00
N SER A 74 -10.42 33.37 12.44
CA SER A 74 -11.46 32.89 11.52
C SER A 74 -12.13 34.01 10.74
N CYS A 75 -12.35 35.19 11.34
CA CYS A 75 -12.90 36.35 10.63
C CYS A 75 -11.90 36.94 9.64
N ILE A 76 -10.60 36.93 9.99
CA ILE A 76 -9.52 37.28 9.06
C ILE A 76 -9.57 36.31 7.87
N ALA A 77 -9.50 35.01 8.12
CA ALA A 77 -9.52 34.00 7.07
C ALA A 77 -10.74 34.12 6.13
N LYS A 78 -11.92 34.40 6.69
CA LYS A 78 -13.14 34.61 5.91
C LYS A 78 -13.10 35.90 5.08
N SER A 79 -12.55 37.00 5.60
CA SER A 79 -12.42 38.25 4.83
C SER A 79 -11.45 38.17 3.67
N HIS A 80 -10.46 37.28 3.76
CA HIS A 80 -9.54 37.00 2.66
C HIS A 80 -10.07 35.94 1.68
N ASN A 81 -11.20 35.28 2.00
CA ASN A 81 -11.78 34.27 1.11
C ASN A 81 -12.48 34.93 -0.08
N LYS A 82 -11.80 34.94 -1.24
CA LYS A 82 -12.32 35.46 -2.51
C LYS A 82 -13.03 34.39 -3.35
N GLN A 83 -13.28 33.20 -2.80
CA GLN A 83 -13.89 32.11 -3.56
C GLN A 83 -15.33 32.44 -3.93
N THR A 84 -15.71 32.08 -5.16
CA THR A 84 -17.08 32.17 -5.65
C THR A 84 -17.68 30.78 -5.75
N THR A 85 -18.99 30.69 -5.53
CA THR A 85 -19.76 29.45 -5.70
C THR A 85 -20.12 29.29 -7.17
N LEU A 86 -19.80 28.13 -7.75
CA LEU A 86 -20.04 27.78 -9.14
C LEU A 86 -20.89 26.52 -9.22
N THR A 87 -21.66 26.40 -10.30
CA THR A 87 -22.40 25.19 -10.66
C THR A 87 -21.58 24.34 -11.62
N CYS A 88 -21.56 23.02 -11.40
CA CYS A 88 -20.81 22.11 -12.25
C CYS A 88 -21.31 22.14 -13.70
N SER A 89 -20.41 22.36 -14.66
CA SER A 89 -20.72 22.38 -16.10
C SER A 89 -21.03 21.00 -16.71
N ARG A 90 -21.14 19.93 -15.91
CA ARG A 90 -21.51 18.60 -16.40
C ARG A 90 -23.04 18.49 -16.44
N PRO A 91 -23.66 18.17 -17.59
CA PRO A 91 -25.09 17.91 -17.68
C PRO A 91 -25.53 16.85 -16.66
N GLY A 92 -26.57 17.16 -15.88
CA GLY A 92 -27.15 16.26 -14.88
C GLY A 92 -26.42 16.18 -13.53
N CYS A 93 -25.29 16.90 -13.32
CA CYS A 93 -24.61 16.88 -12.02
C CYS A 93 -25.14 17.94 -11.05
N ASN A 94 -25.42 19.16 -11.52
CA ASN A 94 -25.94 20.33 -10.76
C ASN A 94 -25.27 20.65 -9.40
N LYS A 95 -24.10 20.06 -9.09
CA LYS A 95 -23.40 20.27 -7.82
C LYS A 95 -22.79 21.67 -7.75
N LEU A 96 -22.98 22.32 -6.62
CA LEU A 96 -22.34 23.59 -6.26
C LEU A 96 -20.98 23.34 -5.61
N PHE A 97 -19.97 24.13 -5.99
CA PHE A 97 -18.61 24.06 -5.42
C PHE A 97 -17.93 25.42 -5.47
N LYS A 98 -16.90 25.63 -4.66
CA LYS A 98 -16.20 26.91 -4.54
C LYS A 98 -14.87 26.90 -5.28
N ARG A 99 -14.54 28.01 -5.96
CA ARG A 99 -13.25 28.23 -6.63
C ARG A 99 -12.75 29.65 -6.44
N THR A 100 -11.44 29.81 -6.41
CA THR A 100 -10.81 31.14 -6.37
C THR A 100 -10.87 31.82 -7.74
N PRO A 101 -10.82 33.16 -7.82
CA PRO A 101 -10.84 33.88 -9.09
C PRO A 101 -9.69 33.48 -10.04
N ALA A 102 -8.52 33.15 -9.49
CA ALA A 102 -7.37 32.68 -10.25
C ALA A 102 -7.63 31.33 -10.95
N GLU A 103 -8.35 30.41 -10.29
CA GLU A 103 -8.72 29.11 -10.87
C GLU A 103 -9.77 29.24 -11.97
N ILE A 104 -10.61 30.29 -11.92
CA ILE A 104 -11.69 30.53 -12.88
C ILE A 104 -11.16 31.22 -14.14
N LYS A 105 -10.26 32.20 -14.00
CA LYS A 105 -9.82 33.10 -15.08
C LYS A 105 -9.28 32.37 -16.33
N LYS A 106 -8.76 31.16 -16.19
CA LYS A 106 -8.13 30.39 -17.29
C LYS A 106 -9.01 29.27 -17.86
N VAL A 107 -10.21 29.04 -17.33
CA VAL A 107 -11.03 27.87 -17.70
C VAL A 107 -12.39 28.29 -18.22
N LYS A 108 -12.78 27.75 -19.39
CA LYS A 108 -14.11 27.98 -19.97
C LYS A 108 -15.22 27.20 -19.25
N PHE A 109 -14.89 26.05 -18.66
CA PHE A 109 -15.82 25.18 -17.97
C PHE A 109 -15.26 24.77 -16.62
N SER A 110 -16.11 24.74 -15.60
CA SER A 110 -15.72 24.39 -14.24
C SER A 110 -16.45 23.13 -13.78
N TYR A 111 -15.72 22.18 -13.22
CA TYR A 111 -16.25 20.90 -12.79
C TYR A 111 -16.04 20.70 -11.29
N CYS A 112 -17.05 20.13 -10.62
CA CYS A 112 -17.01 19.85 -9.20
C CYS A 112 -16.00 18.76 -8.83
N SER A 113 -15.58 17.93 -9.79
CA SER A 113 -14.61 16.85 -9.59
C SER A 113 -13.85 16.52 -10.87
N HIS A 114 -12.69 15.86 -10.71
CA HIS A 114 -11.93 15.28 -11.82
C HIS A 114 -12.78 14.32 -12.65
N LEU A 115 -13.64 13.51 -12.00
CA LEU A 115 -14.52 12.58 -12.68
C LEU A 115 -15.52 13.29 -13.61
N CYS A 116 -16.13 14.38 -13.15
CA CYS A 116 -17.06 15.16 -13.98
C CYS A 116 -16.37 15.77 -15.20
N ALA A 117 -15.14 16.25 -15.03
CA ALA A 117 -14.33 16.74 -16.15
C ALA A 117 -14.00 15.62 -17.15
N VAL A 118 -13.57 14.45 -16.66
CA VAL A 118 -13.23 13.29 -17.50
C VAL A 118 -14.44 12.77 -18.27
N ILE A 119 -15.62 12.71 -17.66
CA ILE A 119 -16.84 12.24 -18.34
C ILE A 119 -17.20 13.15 -19.51
N VAL A 120 -17.19 14.47 -19.30
CA VAL A 120 -17.49 15.44 -20.36
C VAL A 120 -16.37 15.46 -21.41
N GLY A 121 -15.11 15.31 -21.01
CA GLY A 121 -13.99 15.22 -21.95
C GLY A 121 -14.07 13.97 -22.83
N ASN A 122 -14.41 12.82 -22.24
CA ASN A 122 -14.54 11.56 -22.95
C ASN A 122 -15.75 11.52 -23.88
N SER A 123 -16.88 12.17 -23.53
CA SER A 123 -18.05 12.23 -24.40
C SER A 123 -17.82 13.07 -25.65
N LYS A 124 -17.01 14.13 -25.55
CA LYS A 124 -16.63 14.99 -26.69
C LYS A 124 -15.52 14.39 -27.56
N ARG A 125 -14.85 13.32 -27.10
CA ARG A 125 -13.74 12.71 -27.82
C ARG A 125 -14.25 11.96 -29.05
N GLN A 126 -13.89 12.44 -30.24
CA GLN A 126 -14.14 11.70 -31.48
C GLN A 126 -13.42 10.35 -31.45
N LYS A 127 -14.19 9.29 -31.66
CA LYS A 127 -13.69 7.92 -31.68
C LYS A 127 -13.17 7.62 -33.09
N LYS A 128 -11.86 7.36 -33.21
CA LYS A 128 -11.26 6.95 -34.48
C LYS A 128 -11.71 5.53 -34.83
N ILE A 129 -12.43 5.41 -35.94
CA ILE A 129 -12.77 4.11 -36.54
C ILE A 129 -11.56 3.67 -37.36
N ARG A 130 -11.14 2.42 -37.17
CA ARG A 130 -10.06 1.78 -37.92
C ARG A 130 -10.54 0.51 -38.56
N ILE A 131 -10.01 0.22 -39.74
CA ILE A 131 -10.19 -1.05 -40.44
C ILE A 131 -9.06 -2.00 -40.00
N CYS A 132 -9.39 -3.27 -39.79
CA CYS A 132 -8.40 -4.27 -39.43
C CYS A 132 -7.33 -4.41 -40.52
N ALA A 133 -6.05 -4.32 -40.14
CA ALA A 133 -4.93 -4.46 -41.08
C ALA A 133 -4.64 -5.92 -41.49
N ASN A 134 -5.59 -6.83 -41.29
CA ASN A 134 -5.49 -8.21 -41.77
C ASN A 134 -6.27 -8.26 -43.08
N HIS A 135 -5.61 -8.56 -44.20
CA HIS A 135 -6.23 -8.52 -45.53
C HIS A 135 -7.48 -9.40 -45.65
N GLY A 136 -7.55 -10.51 -44.89
CA GLY A 136 -8.74 -11.36 -44.82
C GLY A 136 -9.85 -10.88 -43.87
N CYS A 137 -9.65 -9.78 -43.14
CA CYS A 137 -10.60 -9.25 -42.17
C CYS A 137 -10.93 -7.79 -42.47
N LYS A 138 -12.16 -7.53 -42.93
CA LYS A 138 -12.66 -6.17 -43.25
C LYS A 138 -13.37 -5.49 -42.07
N ASN A 139 -13.22 -6.01 -40.86
CA ASN A 139 -13.93 -5.50 -39.68
C ASN A 139 -13.45 -4.10 -39.29
N GLN A 140 -14.42 -3.25 -38.95
CA GLN A 140 -14.17 -1.91 -38.42
C GLN A 140 -14.28 -1.92 -36.89
N PHE A 141 -13.41 -1.19 -36.21
CA PHE A 141 -13.40 -1.11 -34.75
C PHE A 141 -12.89 0.25 -34.27
N ILE A 142 -13.16 0.56 -33.00
CA ILE A 142 -12.77 1.82 -32.38
C ILE A 142 -11.47 1.65 -31.59
N GLY A 143 -10.54 2.59 -31.75
CA GLY A 143 -9.34 2.71 -30.95
C GLY A 143 -8.05 2.71 -31.76
N ASP A 144 -6.91 2.61 -31.08
CA ASP A 144 -5.59 2.81 -31.69
C ASP A 144 -4.92 1.50 -32.16
N ARG A 145 -5.55 0.35 -31.92
CA ARG A 145 -5.00 -0.96 -32.29
C ARG A 145 -4.96 -1.11 -33.82
N LYS A 146 -4.05 -1.94 -34.31
CA LYS A 146 -3.90 -2.24 -35.75
C LYS A 146 -4.82 -3.37 -36.23
N TYR A 147 -5.21 -4.26 -35.32
CA TYR A 147 -6.03 -5.44 -35.60
C TYR A 147 -7.26 -5.44 -34.70
N CYS A 148 -8.40 -5.90 -35.23
CA CYS A 148 -9.68 -5.91 -34.50
C CYS A 148 -9.67 -6.91 -33.33
N SER A 149 -8.93 -8.01 -33.45
CA SER A 149 -8.81 -9.07 -32.44
C SER A 149 -7.41 -9.66 -32.40
N PRO A 150 -7.02 -10.36 -31.31
CA PRO A 150 -5.76 -11.11 -31.24
C PRO A 150 -5.62 -12.19 -32.32
N GLY A 151 -6.73 -12.74 -32.82
CA GLY A 151 -6.73 -13.73 -33.90
C GLY A 151 -6.36 -13.17 -35.26
N CYS A 152 -6.59 -11.86 -35.48
CA CYS A 152 -6.20 -11.20 -36.72
C CYS A 152 -4.74 -10.73 -36.74
N ILE A 153 -3.99 -10.93 -35.66
CA ILE A 153 -2.56 -10.60 -35.62
C ILE A 153 -1.80 -11.71 -36.38
N PRO A 154 -1.04 -11.39 -37.44
CA PRO A 154 -0.24 -12.38 -38.17
C PRO A 154 0.68 -13.14 -37.22
N ILE A 155 0.76 -14.47 -37.38
CA ILE A 155 1.53 -15.36 -36.49
C ILE A 155 3.01 -14.92 -36.42
N GLN A 156 3.57 -14.45 -37.53
CA GLN A 156 4.96 -13.99 -37.62
C GLN A 156 5.23 -12.76 -36.74
N LYS A 157 4.21 -11.93 -36.48
CA LYS A 157 4.32 -10.74 -35.60
C LYS A 157 4.08 -11.05 -34.13
N ILE A 158 3.70 -12.28 -33.81
CA ILE A 158 3.47 -12.71 -32.44
C ILE A 158 4.81 -13.10 -31.81
N LYS A 159 5.42 -12.15 -31.09
CA LYS A 159 6.69 -12.39 -30.36
C LYS A 159 6.62 -13.58 -29.40
N CYS A 160 5.57 -13.65 -28.59
CA CYS A 160 5.38 -14.72 -27.61
C CYS A 160 4.31 -15.70 -28.10
N ASN A 161 4.64 -16.55 -29.07
CA ASN A 161 3.74 -17.58 -29.59
C ASN A 161 3.67 -18.81 -28.66
N LYS A 162 2.83 -19.81 -28.97
CA LYS A 162 2.71 -21.03 -28.16
C LYS A 162 4.05 -21.75 -28.02
N LYS A 163 4.78 -21.95 -29.13
CA LYS A 163 6.07 -22.65 -29.16
C LYS A 163 7.12 -21.98 -28.27
N PHE A 164 7.24 -20.65 -28.37
CA PHE A 164 8.14 -19.82 -27.56
C PHE A 164 7.88 -20.00 -26.06
N ILE A 165 6.61 -19.98 -25.65
CA ILE A 165 6.23 -20.15 -24.25
C ILE A 165 6.62 -21.55 -23.75
N LEU A 166 6.39 -22.59 -24.54
CA LEU A 166 6.78 -23.96 -24.17
C LEU A 166 8.30 -24.11 -24.09
N SER A 167 9.06 -23.53 -25.03
CA SER A 167 10.53 -23.56 -24.98
C SER A 167 11.09 -22.84 -23.76
N GLU A 168 10.46 -21.73 -23.36
CA GLU A 168 10.90 -20.97 -22.18
C GLU A 168 10.61 -21.72 -20.88
N ILE A 169 9.44 -22.38 -20.77
CA ILE A 169 9.12 -23.24 -19.61
C ILE A 169 10.13 -24.39 -19.51
N ARG A 170 10.45 -25.05 -20.63
CA ARG A 170 11.43 -26.15 -20.66
C ARG A 170 12.86 -25.67 -20.34
N SER A 171 13.24 -24.50 -20.84
CA SER A 171 14.54 -23.89 -20.54
C SER A 171 14.67 -23.52 -19.06
N PHE A 172 13.60 -22.99 -18.46
CA PHE A 172 13.56 -22.72 -17.02
C PHE A 172 13.75 -24.01 -16.21
N GLU A 173 13.04 -25.08 -16.57
CA GLU A 173 13.15 -26.37 -15.90
C GLU A 173 14.56 -26.94 -15.99
N LYS A 174 15.16 -26.95 -17.19
CA LYS A 174 16.56 -27.38 -17.39
C LYS A 174 17.55 -26.60 -16.52
N LYS A 175 17.29 -25.31 -16.28
CA LYS A 175 18.19 -24.44 -15.48
C LYS A 175 17.99 -24.58 -13.98
N HIS A 176 16.76 -24.82 -13.53
CA HIS A 176 16.38 -24.74 -12.11
C HIS A 176 15.96 -26.09 -11.50
N GLY A 177 15.84 -27.15 -12.29
CA GLY A 177 15.33 -28.46 -11.87
C GLY A 177 13.87 -28.46 -11.42
N ARG A 178 13.12 -27.39 -11.72
CA ARG A 178 11.71 -27.23 -11.38
C ARG A 178 10.98 -26.36 -12.40
N ILE A 179 9.66 -26.49 -12.48
CA ILE A 179 8.85 -25.59 -13.31
C ILE A 179 8.72 -24.19 -12.69
N PRO A 180 8.55 -23.14 -13.52
CA PRO A 180 8.39 -21.78 -13.03
C PRO A 180 7.03 -21.60 -12.34
N PHE A 181 6.98 -20.79 -11.28
CA PHE A 181 5.71 -20.31 -10.75
C PHE A 181 5.09 -19.27 -11.69
N LYS A 182 3.74 -19.18 -11.65
CA LYS A 182 2.95 -18.19 -12.41
C LYS A 182 3.47 -16.74 -12.31
N ARG A 183 4.05 -16.37 -11.16
CA ARG A 183 4.58 -15.02 -10.88
C ARG A 183 6.03 -14.82 -11.30
N GLU A 184 6.77 -15.90 -11.50
CA GLU A 184 8.17 -15.89 -11.93
C GLU A 184 8.28 -15.89 -13.46
N PHE A 185 7.25 -16.39 -14.14
CA PHE A 185 7.21 -16.43 -15.60
C PHE A 185 6.75 -15.10 -16.20
N HIS A 186 7.68 -14.36 -16.81
CA HIS A 186 7.43 -13.04 -17.40
C HIS A 186 6.27 -13.05 -18.40
N HIS A 187 6.17 -14.11 -19.21
CA HIS A 187 5.15 -14.26 -20.25
C HIS A 187 3.85 -14.95 -19.79
N ASN A 188 3.56 -14.99 -18.50
CA ASN A 188 2.39 -15.70 -17.93
C ASN A 188 1.05 -15.23 -18.52
N LYS A 189 0.87 -13.92 -18.74
CA LYS A 189 -0.37 -13.41 -19.37
C LYS A 189 -0.55 -13.98 -20.78
N ALA A 190 0.52 -14.05 -21.56
CA ALA A 190 0.49 -14.63 -22.89
C ALA A 190 0.24 -16.15 -22.83
N ALA A 191 0.85 -16.86 -21.87
CA ALA A 191 0.61 -18.28 -21.65
C ALA A 191 -0.88 -18.57 -21.37
N ARG A 192 -1.49 -17.85 -20.42
CA ARG A 192 -2.91 -18.00 -20.11
C ARG A 192 -3.82 -17.70 -21.29
N LEU A 193 -3.56 -16.62 -22.02
CA LEU A 193 -4.39 -16.26 -23.19
C LEU A 193 -4.33 -17.31 -24.30
N ARG A 194 -3.19 -18.01 -24.46
CA ARG A 194 -2.99 -18.96 -25.56
C ARG A 194 -3.36 -20.40 -25.21
N PHE A 195 -3.17 -20.81 -23.97
CA PHE A 195 -3.44 -22.16 -23.49
C PHE A 195 -4.71 -22.25 -22.63
N GLY A 196 -5.42 -21.13 -22.43
CA GLY A 196 -6.60 -21.00 -21.57
C GLY A 196 -6.25 -20.83 -20.08
N SER A 197 -5.30 -21.61 -19.57
CA SER A 197 -4.84 -21.54 -18.18
C SER A 197 -3.31 -21.72 -18.07
N TRP A 198 -2.75 -21.34 -16.92
CA TRP A 198 -1.32 -21.59 -16.63
C TRP A 198 -1.03 -23.09 -16.55
N ASN A 199 -1.91 -23.84 -15.88
CA ASN A 199 -1.76 -25.29 -15.73
C ASN A 199 -1.82 -26.00 -17.08
N ASN A 200 -2.66 -25.54 -18.01
CA ASN A 200 -2.70 -26.08 -19.37
C ASN A 200 -1.40 -25.79 -20.13
N ALA A 201 -0.77 -24.63 -19.92
CA ALA A 201 0.53 -24.33 -20.52
C ALA A 201 1.63 -25.25 -19.96
N ILE A 202 1.61 -25.54 -18.66
CA ILE A 202 2.55 -26.47 -18.03
C ILE A 202 2.34 -27.92 -18.52
N LYS A 203 1.08 -28.38 -18.57
CA LYS A 203 0.73 -29.69 -19.15
C LYS A 203 1.20 -29.80 -20.60
N ALA A 204 0.95 -28.77 -21.42
CA ALA A 204 1.38 -28.72 -22.81
C ALA A 204 2.92 -28.68 -22.96
N ALA A 205 3.65 -28.21 -21.94
CA ALA A 205 5.10 -28.25 -21.92
C ALA A 205 5.67 -29.63 -21.61
N GLY A 206 4.84 -30.57 -21.14
CA GLY A 206 5.21 -31.93 -20.77
C GLY A 206 5.38 -32.14 -19.26
N PHE A 207 4.93 -31.20 -18.43
CA PHE A 207 5.12 -31.25 -16.98
C PHE A 207 3.80 -31.38 -16.23
N HIS A 208 3.86 -31.96 -15.03
CA HIS A 208 2.73 -31.91 -14.11
C HIS A 208 2.62 -30.50 -13.52
N PRO A 209 1.45 -29.83 -13.63
CA PRO A 209 1.27 -28.51 -13.05
C PRO A 209 1.48 -28.58 -11.55
N ASN A 210 2.17 -27.58 -10.98
CA ASN A 210 2.26 -27.46 -9.53
C ASN A 210 0.84 -27.57 -8.98
N PRO A 211 0.59 -28.49 -8.01
CA PRO A 211 -0.68 -28.54 -7.35
C PRO A 211 -0.95 -27.11 -6.88
N VAL A 212 -2.15 -26.61 -7.19
CA VAL A 212 -2.57 -25.35 -6.58
C VAL A 212 -2.34 -25.58 -5.10
N MET A 213 -1.46 -24.80 -4.46
CA MET A 213 -1.06 -25.01 -3.05
C MET A 213 -2.22 -24.86 -2.05
N PHE A 214 -3.47 -24.96 -2.53
CA PHE A 214 -4.73 -24.67 -1.87
C PHE A 214 -5.92 -25.47 -2.44
N ALA A 215 -5.73 -26.47 -3.33
CA ALA A 215 -6.88 -27.17 -3.94
C ALA A 215 -7.40 -28.33 -3.10
N ASP A 216 -6.52 -29.19 -2.58
CA ASP A 216 -6.95 -30.32 -1.75
C ASP A 216 -6.68 -29.98 -0.30
N LYS A 217 -7.73 -29.61 0.43
CA LYS A 217 -7.68 -29.58 1.90
C LYS A 217 -7.55 -31.02 2.34
N PHE A 218 -6.39 -31.37 2.88
CA PHE A 218 -6.18 -32.68 3.47
C PHE A 218 -6.90 -32.72 4.81
N VAL A 219 -7.55 -33.84 5.13
CA VAL A 219 -8.08 -34.09 6.48
C VAL A 219 -7.16 -35.12 7.11
N SER A 220 -6.61 -34.81 8.28
CA SER A 220 -5.84 -35.74 9.11
C SER A 220 -6.76 -36.71 9.84
N LYS A 221 -6.18 -37.73 10.46
CA LYS A 221 -6.90 -38.77 11.22
C LYS A 221 -7.67 -38.22 12.42
N ASP A 222 -7.22 -37.11 12.99
CA ASP A 222 -7.90 -36.43 14.11
C ASP A 222 -8.97 -35.42 13.66
N GLY A 223 -9.16 -35.26 12.34
CA GLY A 223 -10.16 -34.37 11.75
C GLY A 223 -9.67 -32.94 11.46
N HIS A 224 -8.39 -32.62 11.70
CA HIS A 224 -7.85 -31.31 11.33
C HIS A 224 -7.76 -31.12 9.81
N LYS A 225 -8.02 -29.88 9.37
CA LYS A 225 -7.91 -29.46 7.96
C LYS A 225 -6.50 -28.93 7.68
N CYS A 226 -5.71 -29.63 6.87
CA CYS A 226 -4.34 -29.29 6.51
C CYS A 226 -4.26 -28.63 5.12
N ASP A 227 -3.43 -27.59 5.00
CA ASP A 227 -3.23 -26.86 3.74
C ASP A 227 -2.16 -27.53 2.87
N SER A 228 -1.38 -28.46 3.44
CA SER A 228 -0.35 -29.22 2.72
C SER A 228 -0.29 -30.69 3.15
N LEU A 229 0.24 -31.54 2.26
CA LEU A 229 0.48 -32.96 2.54
C LEU A 229 1.45 -33.15 3.72
N ALA A 230 2.48 -32.30 3.80
CA ALA A 230 3.46 -32.34 4.89
C ALA A 230 2.83 -32.03 6.24
N GLU A 231 1.91 -31.04 6.30
CA GLU A 231 1.13 -30.78 7.51
C GLU A 231 0.31 -32.00 7.92
N ARG A 232 -0.39 -32.66 6.98
CA ARG A 232 -1.15 -33.89 7.31
C ARG A 232 -0.23 -34.96 7.89
N ILE A 233 0.95 -35.18 7.30
CA ILE A 233 1.89 -36.21 7.78
C ILE A 233 2.37 -35.90 9.20
N ILE A 234 2.68 -34.63 9.50
CA ILE A 234 3.10 -34.21 10.85
C ILE A 234 1.94 -34.37 11.84
N ASP A 235 0.74 -33.94 11.47
CA ASP A 235 -0.48 -34.02 12.27
C ASP A 235 -0.83 -35.48 12.61
N ASP A 236 -0.90 -36.35 11.59
CA ASP A 236 -1.15 -37.79 11.76
C ASP A 236 -0.09 -38.45 12.67
N TRP A 237 1.17 -38.00 12.58
CA TRP A 237 2.24 -38.50 13.43
C TRP A 237 2.05 -38.07 14.89
N LEU A 238 1.72 -36.80 15.13
CA LEU A 238 1.45 -36.28 16.48
C LEU A 238 0.24 -36.99 17.09
N PHE A 239 -0.82 -37.19 16.32
CA PHE A 239 -2.00 -37.95 16.75
C PHE A 239 -1.66 -39.40 17.10
N SER A 240 -0.85 -40.08 16.27
CA SER A 240 -0.44 -41.47 16.54
C SER A 240 0.39 -41.65 17.82
N LYS A 241 0.98 -40.56 18.32
CA LYS A 241 1.75 -40.51 19.58
C LYS A 241 0.97 -39.95 20.75
N ASP A 242 -0.33 -39.71 20.57
CA ASP A 242 -1.23 -39.08 21.56
C ASP A 242 -0.71 -37.72 22.08
N ILE A 243 -0.03 -36.97 21.20
CA ILE A 243 0.48 -35.64 21.51
C ILE A 243 -0.59 -34.60 21.17
N LYS A 244 -1.20 -34.02 22.21
CA LYS A 244 -2.11 -32.88 22.06
C LYS A 244 -1.38 -31.70 21.43
N HIS A 245 -1.90 -31.24 20.29
CA HIS A 245 -1.33 -30.15 19.52
C HIS A 245 -2.44 -29.21 19.02
N GLU A 246 -2.12 -27.93 18.94
CA GLU A 246 -3.01 -26.89 18.43
C GLU A 246 -2.47 -26.38 17.09
N ARG A 247 -3.36 -25.90 16.21
CA ARG A 247 -3.00 -25.45 14.85
C ARG A 247 -3.38 -24.01 14.59
N ASN A 248 -2.71 -23.40 13.59
CA ASN A 248 -3.06 -22.08 13.05
C ASN A 248 -3.04 -20.93 14.06
N ILE A 249 -2.14 -20.99 15.05
CA ILE A 249 -2.04 -19.98 16.11
C ILE A 249 -1.30 -18.75 15.61
N LEU A 250 -1.81 -17.57 15.96
CA LEU A 250 -1.21 -16.30 15.58
C LEU A 250 0.08 -16.03 16.35
N TYR A 251 1.09 -15.51 15.64
CA TYR A 251 2.29 -14.99 16.30
C TYR A 251 1.94 -13.75 17.13
N PRO A 252 2.49 -13.62 18.36
CA PRO A 252 2.33 -12.39 19.14
C PRO A 252 2.81 -11.17 18.36
N GLY A 253 2.01 -10.10 18.36
CA GLY A 253 2.33 -8.83 17.69
C GLY A 253 2.17 -8.80 16.16
N ASP A 254 1.67 -9.86 15.52
CA ASP A 254 1.35 -9.86 14.08
C ASP A 254 0.07 -10.64 13.79
N GLN A 255 -1.01 -9.93 13.45
CA GLN A 255 -2.32 -10.53 13.15
C GLN A 255 -2.36 -11.28 11.79
N GLY A 256 -1.30 -11.18 10.98
CA GLY A 256 -1.24 -11.78 9.64
C GLY A 256 -0.42 -13.07 9.55
N LEU A 257 0.33 -13.43 10.60
CA LEU A 257 1.21 -14.61 10.57
C LEU A 257 0.76 -15.67 11.58
N LYS A 258 0.62 -16.90 11.08
CA LYS A 258 0.25 -18.08 11.86
C LYS A 258 1.39 -19.09 11.88
N VAL A 259 1.51 -19.83 12.98
CA VAL A 259 2.34 -21.03 13.08
C VAL A 259 1.52 -22.25 12.69
N ASP A 260 2.19 -23.26 12.12
CA ASP A 260 1.53 -24.47 11.64
C ASP A 260 1.00 -25.31 12.81
N PHE A 261 1.85 -25.57 13.81
CA PHE A 261 1.49 -26.29 15.03
C PHE A 261 2.09 -25.64 16.29
N LYS A 262 1.39 -25.77 17.41
CA LYS A 262 1.90 -25.46 18.74
C LYS A 262 1.67 -26.64 19.66
N ILE A 263 2.74 -27.06 20.32
CA ILE A 263 2.73 -28.18 21.25
C ILE A 263 3.29 -27.64 22.57
N ARG A 264 2.44 -27.48 23.58
CA ARG A 264 2.82 -26.83 24.85
C ARG A 264 3.49 -25.46 24.58
N ASN A 265 4.78 -25.33 24.91
CA ASN A 265 5.59 -24.12 24.70
C ASN A 265 6.39 -24.11 23.38
N TYR A 266 6.29 -25.17 22.58
CA TYR A 266 7.02 -25.34 21.32
C TYR A 266 6.17 -24.88 20.15
N TRP A 267 6.76 -24.02 19.33
CA TRP A 267 6.16 -23.50 18.09
C TRP A 267 6.78 -24.27 16.94
N VAL A 268 6.00 -25.03 16.19
CA VAL A 268 6.51 -25.94 15.16
C VAL A 268 6.08 -25.44 13.78
N GLU A 269 7.04 -25.26 12.90
CA GLU A 269 6.83 -24.69 11.57
C GLU A 269 7.52 -25.54 10.49
N PHE A 270 6.81 -25.81 9.40
CA PHE A 270 7.29 -26.55 8.27
C PHE A 270 7.73 -25.63 7.11
N PHE A 271 9.04 -25.60 6.83
CA PHE A 271 9.64 -24.76 5.81
C PHE A 271 9.84 -25.48 4.47
N GLY A 272 8.75 -25.88 3.82
CA GLY A 272 8.77 -26.68 2.60
C GLY A 272 9.44 -26.01 1.37
N LEU A 273 9.45 -24.68 1.29
CA LEU A 273 9.94 -23.92 0.12
C LEU A 273 11.16 -23.05 0.43
N SER A 274 11.93 -23.41 1.46
CA SER A 274 13.08 -22.63 1.91
C SER A 274 14.16 -22.53 0.82
N GLY A 275 14.52 -21.31 0.42
CA GLY A 275 15.57 -21.06 -0.56
C GLY A 275 15.13 -21.06 -2.03
N GLU A 276 13.88 -21.42 -2.32
CA GLU A 276 13.36 -21.46 -3.69
C GLU A 276 12.64 -20.18 -4.13
N HIS A 277 12.18 -19.36 -3.17
CA HIS A 277 11.36 -18.18 -3.45
C HIS A 277 11.62 -17.00 -2.51
N ILE A 278 12.09 -15.89 -3.09
CA ILE A 278 12.53 -14.67 -2.37
C ILE A 278 11.47 -14.13 -1.39
N LYS A 279 10.18 -14.12 -1.76
CA LYS A 279 9.13 -13.64 -0.85
C LYS A 279 8.83 -14.62 0.27
N TYR A 280 8.93 -15.92 0.00
CA TYR A 280 8.73 -16.95 1.02
C TYR A 280 9.85 -16.85 2.07
N ASP A 281 11.09 -16.71 1.61
CA ASP A 281 12.25 -16.48 2.49
C ASP A 281 12.11 -15.18 3.29
N ARG A 282 11.52 -14.12 2.70
CA ARG A 282 11.22 -12.89 3.44
C ARG A 282 10.22 -13.12 4.58
N LEU A 283 9.15 -13.90 4.34
CA LEU A 283 8.17 -14.25 5.38
C LEU A 283 8.80 -15.16 6.46
N LYS A 284 9.58 -16.16 6.05
CA LYS A 284 10.38 -17.01 6.94
C LYS A 284 11.27 -16.17 7.86
N ARG A 285 12.04 -15.22 7.30
CA ARG A 285 12.86 -14.28 8.10
C ARG A 285 12.02 -13.44 9.06
N LYS A 286 10.81 -13.03 8.67
CA LYS A 286 9.89 -12.29 9.56
C LYS A 286 9.44 -13.16 10.73
N LYS A 287 9.06 -14.42 10.49
CA LYS A 287 8.72 -15.40 11.53
C LYS A 287 9.89 -15.61 12.51
N PHE A 288 11.11 -15.76 12.00
CA PHE A 288 12.31 -15.89 12.85
C PHE A 288 12.56 -14.68 13.74
N ARG A 289 12.35 -13.46 13.23
CA ARG A 289 12.48 -12.24 14.03
C ARG A 289 11.42 -12.17 15.13
N LEU A 290 10.18 -12.55 14.84
CA LEU A 290 9.11 -12.60 15.84
C LEU A 290 9.41 -13.62 16.93
N ALA A 291 9.83 -14.84 16.54
CA ALA A 291 10.22 -15.87 17.50
C ALA A 291 11.35 -15.38 18.43
N LYS A 292 12.38 -14.73 17.90
CA LYS A 292 13.47 -14.16 18.71
C LYS A 292 12.99 -13.01 19.60
N LYS A 293 12.13 -12.12 19.09
CA LYS A 293 11.61 -10.96 19.83
C LYS A 293 10.78 -11.37 21.05
N PHE A 294 9.98 -12.43 20.91
CA PHE A 294 9.09 -12.91 21.97
C PHE A 294 9.64 -14.14 22.72
N ASN A 295 10.93 -14.45 22.54
CA ASN A 295 11.61 -15.60 23.15
C ASN A 295 10.84 -16.94 23.01
N LEU A 296 10.30 -17.18 21.80
CA LEU A 296 9.53 -18.38 21.51
C LEU A 296 10.45 -19.54 21.12
N THR A 297 10.16 -20.74 21.63
CA THR A 297 10.91 -21.96 21.28
C THR A 297 10.44 -22.48 19.93
N LEU A 298 11.05 -21.98 18.84
CA LEU A 298 10.68 -22.33 17.47
C LEU A 298 11.42 -23.58 16.96
N VAL A 299 10.66 -24.64 16.74
CA VAL A 299 11.06 -25.90 16.10
C VAL A 299 10.85 -25.77 14.60
N ARG A 300 11.91 -26.06 13.83
CA ARG A 300 11.93 -25.86 12.38
C ARG A 300 12.02 -27.23 11.71
N ILE A 301 11.05 -27.56 10.88
CA ILE A 301 10.99 -28.80 10.11
C ILE A 301 11.22 -28.47 8.64
N TYR A 302 12.07 -29.25 7.98
CA TYR A 302 12.37 -29.12 6.55
C TYR A 302 11.97 -30.39 5.79
N PRO A 303 11.85 -30.34 4.46
CA PRO A 303 11.55 -31.53 3.65
C PRO A 303 12.45 -32.73 3.94
N ASN A 304 13.76 -32.50 4.17
CA ASN A 304 14.74 -33.53 4.49
C ASN A 304 14.51 -34.20 5.87
N ASP A 305 13.71 -33.60 6.75
CA ASP A 305 13.34 -34.21 8.04
C ASP A 305 12.14 -35.18 7.88
N LEU A 306 11.37 -35.05 6.80
CA LEU A 306 10.21 -35.90 6.50
C LEU A 306 10.54 -37.01 5.50
N PHE A 307 11.36 -36.70 4.49
CA PHE A 307 11.68 -37.61 3.39
C PHE A 307 13.20 -37.78 3.25
N PRO A 308 13.69 -38.97 2.81
CA PRO A 308 12.94 -40.18 2.43
C PRO A 308 12.54 -41.09 3.61
N LYS A 309 13.20 -40.97 4.76
CA LYS A 309 12.81 -41.60 6.03
C LYS A 309 12.45 -40.52 7.04
N SER A 310 11.33 -40.66 7.73
CA SER A 310 10.86 -39.66 8.69
C SER A 310 11.77 -39.60 9.93
N LYS A 311 12.41 -38.45 10.16
CA LYS A 311 13.24 -38.16 11.36
C LYS A 311 12.46 -37.43 12.45
N LEU A 312 11.13 -37.46 12.37
CA LEU A 312 10.24 -36.77 13.33
C LEU A 312 10.45 -37.26 14.76
N VAL A 313 10.75 -38.56 14.96
CA VAL A 313 11.03 -39.13 16.28
C VAL A 313 12.22 -38.44 16.96
N GLU A 314 13.33 -38.26 16.24
CA GLU A 314 14.52 -37.55 16.77
C GLU A 314 14.20 -36.08 17.04
N LYS A 315 13.45 -35.44 16.13
CA LYS A 315 13.09 -34.02 16.22
C LYS A 315 12.09 -33.70 17.31
N PHE A 316 11.32 -34.68 17.76
CA PHE A 316 10.34 -34.53 18.83
C PHE A 316 10.67 -35.39 20.06
N ALA A 317 11.89 -35.92 20.15
CA ALA A 317 12.32 -36.75 21.27
C ALA A 317 12.17 -36.02 22.63
N TYR A 318 12.31 -34.70 22.66
CA TYR A 318 12.09 -33.89 23.87
C TYR A 318 10.61 -33.71 24.25
N LEU A 319 9.66 -34.01 23.37
CA LEU A 319 8.22 -33.97 23.67
C LEU A 319 7.69 -35.28 24.23
N LEU A 320 8.41 -36.38 23.99
CA LEU A 320 8.08 -37.74 24.43
C LEU A 320 8.62 -38.07 25.84
N LYS A 321 9.17 -37.07 26.55
CA LYS A 321 9.66 -37.20 27.93
C LYS A 321 8.61 -36.83 28.96
#